data_AF-A0A5P3AH12-F1
#
_entry.id   AF-A0A5P3AH12-F1
#
_cell.length_a   1.000
_cell.length_b   1.000
_cell.length_c   1.000
_cell.angle_alpha   90.00
_cell.angle_beta   90.00
_cell.angle_gamma   90.00
#
_symmetry.space_group_name_H-M   'P 1'
#
loop_
_entity.id
_entity.type
_entity.pdbx_description
1 polymer ?
#
loop_
_entity_poly.entity_id
_entity_poly.type
_entity_poly.pdbx_seq_one_letter_code
_entity_poly.pdbx_strand_id
1 'polypeptide(L)'
;MDLDMGFALRAIEIMAIAFIALLGLLALAGLILFLIDRSQRGDAIRRNYPVIGRFRHLFSELGEFFRQYFFAMDREELPFNRAQRDWVGRASKGAGNTVAFGSTRNISVPGTPIFANSAFPPLNDMYAKTAPLEIGPHARMPFAAPSIFNISGMSYGAISKPAVRALSKGAKKAGVWMNTGEGGLSPFHLEGGCDIVFQIGTAKYGVRNETGGLSDEKLKEIAAHETVRMFEVKLSQGAKPGKGGILPGAKVTPEIATIRGIPVGQDSISPNRHPEAGNYDELLDMIGHIRELTGKPVGIKTAVGSVDGMEPLFEAIDARGAEHAPDFITIDGGEGGTGAAPMPLIDLVGMPVREALPRVVDMRDRHGLRDRIRIIASGKLVNPGDVAWAICAGADFVTSARGFMFSLGCIQALKCNRNTCPTGITTHNPRFQKGLVVEDKIDKVAHYAQAVIKEVETIAHSVGVAEPRQMRRRHVRIVQADGTSVPFNRILPSYNPPEAAE
;
A
#
# COMPACT_ATOMS: atom_id res chain seq x y z
N MET A 1 10.94 -44.36 -56.01
CA MET A 1 9.83 -43.44 -55.66
C MET A 1 8.65 -44.22 -55.04
N ASP A 2 8.38 -45.45 -55.48
CA ASP A 2 7.23 -46.25 -54.98
C ASP A 2 7.40 -46.87 -53.58
N LEU A 3 8.63 -47.19 -53.17
CA LEU A 3 8.92 -47.72 -51.83
C LEU A 3 8.68 -46.71 -50.69
N ASP A 4 8.78 -45.41 -50.99
CA ASP A 4 8.59 -44.32 -50.03
C ASP A 4 7.09 -43.99 -49.85
N MET A 5 6.31 -44.12 -50.94
CA MET A 5 4.86 -43.91 -50.95
C MET A 5 4.11 -44.95 -50.11
N GLY A 6 4.53 -46.23 -50.16
CA GLY A 6 3.91 -47.30 -49.38
C GLY A 6 4.14 -47.19 -47.87
N PHE A 7 5.29 -46.67 -47.46
CA PHE A 7 5.57 -46.37 -46.05
C PHE A 7 4.74 -45.19 -45.55
N ALA A 8 4.64 -44.12 -46.33
CA ALA A 8 3.82 -42.96 -46.02
C ALA A 8 2.32 -43.32 -45.87
N LEU A 9 1.79 -44.15 -46.76
CA LEU A 9 0.39 -44.60 -46.69
C LEU A 9 0.10 -45.45 -45.44
N ARG A 10 1.00 -46.38 -45.07
CA ARG A 10 0.87 -47.15 -43.82
C ARG A 10 1.00 -46.28 -42.58
N ALA A 11 1.87 -45.27 -42.60
CA ALA A 11 1.99 -44.32 -41.49
C ALA A 11 0.70 -43.52 -41.29
N ILE A 12 0.07 -43.06 -42.37
CA ILE A 12 -1.23 -42.36 -42.34
C ILE A 12 -2.33 -43.29 -41.80
N GLU A 13 -2.38 -44.54 -42.24
CA GLU A 13 -3.35 -45.53 -41.77
C GLU A 13 -3.20 -45.81 -40.27
N ILE A 14 -1.97 -46.03 -39.79
CA ILE A 14 -1.67 -46.23 -38.37
C ILE A 14 -2.05 -44.98 -37.56
N MET A 15 -1.74 -43.78 -38.06
CA MET A 15 -2.13 -42.53 -37.40
C MET A 15 -3.66 -42.34 -37.36
N ALA A 16 -4.37 -42.71 -38.42
CA ALA A 16 -5.83 -42.65 -38.47
C ALA A 16 -6.47 -43.63 -37.48
N ILE A 17 -5.98 -44.87 -37.42
CA ILE A 17 -6.43 -45.88 -36.45
C ILE A 17 -6.13 -45.42 -35.02
N ALA A 18 -4.93 -44.89 -34.76
CA ALA A 18 -4.56 -44.36 -33.45
C ALA A 18 -5.46 -43.18 -33.04
N PHE A 19 -5.80 -42.30 -33.98
CA PHE A 19 -6.71 -41.18 -33.72
C PHE A 19 -8.14 -41.64 -33.42
N ILE A 20 -8.68 -42.61 -34.17
CA ILE A 20 -10.01 -43.19 -33.92
C ILE A 20 -10.02 -43.91 -32.56
N ALA A 21 -8.97 -44.68 -32.25
CA ALA A 21 -8.83 -45.34 -30.96
C ALA A 21 -8.77 -44.34 -29.81
N LEU A 22 -8.04 -43.24 -29.96
CA LEU A 22 -7.99 -42.15 -28.99
C LEU A 22 -9.37 -41.51 -28.78
N LEU A 23 -10.11 -41.21 -29.85
CA LEU A 23 -11.47 -40.69 -29.76
C LEU A 23 -12.42 -41.66 -29.04
N GLY A 24 -12.31 -42.96 -29.34
CA GLY A 24 -13.08 -44.01 -28.66
C GLY A 24 -12.77 -44.08 -27.16
N LEU A 25 -11.49 -44.00 -26.78
CA LEU A 25 -11.06 -43.96 -25.38
C LEU A 25 -11.56 -42.70 -24.66
N LEU A 26 -11.52 -41.53 -25.31
CA LEU A 26 -12.04 -40.29 -24.74
C LEU A 26 -13.57 -40.33 -24.55
N ALA A 27 -14.30 -40.89 -25.52
CA ALA A 27 -15.74 -41.08 -25.41
C ALA A 27 -16.11 -42.05 -24.27
N LEU A 28 -15.38 -43.16 -24.16
CA LEU A 28 -15.55 -44.13 -23.08
C LEU A 28 -15.24 -43.51 -21.71
N ALA A 29 -14.14 -42.77 -21.60
CA ALA A 29 -13.80 -42.04 -20.37
C ALA A 29 -14.89 -41.01 -20.01
N GLY A 30 -15.40 -40.26 -21.00
CA GLY A 30 -16.52 -39.34 -20.81
C GLY A 30 -17.77 -40.03 -20.31
N LEU A 31 -18.13 -41.19 -20.86
CA LEU A 31 -19.27 -42.00 -20.43
C LEU A 31 -19.09 -42.52 -18.99
N ILE A 32 -17.91 -43.04 -18.66
CA ILE A 32 -17.59 -43.51 -17.30
C ILE A 32 -17.73 -42.35 -16.31
N LEU A 33 -17.14 -41.18 -16.62
CA LEU A 33 -17.24 -39.99 -15.78
C LEU A 33 -18.67 -39.50 -15.64
N PHE A 34 -19.47 -39.56 -16.71
CA PHE A 34 -20.89 -39.22 -16.70
C PHE A 34 -21.67 -40.11 -15.73
N LEU A 35 -21.46 -41.43 -15.79
CA LEU A 35 -22.12 -42.39 -14.89
C LEU A 35 -21.71 -42.18 -13.43
N ILE A 36 -20.42 -41.97 -13.16
CA ILE A 36 -19.90 -41.64 -11.82
C ILE A 36 -20.53 -40.35 -11.29
N ASP A 37 -20.58 -39.30 -12.11
CA ASP A 37 -21.09 -37.98 -11.69
C ASP A 37 -22.60 -37.98 -11.45
N ARG A 38 -23.37 -38.78 -12.19
CA ARG A 38 -24.83 -38.90 -12.03
C ARG A 38 -25.22 -39.75 -10.82
N SER A 39 -24.41 -40.75 -10.49
CA SER A 39 -24.65 -41.70 -9.40
C SER A 39 -24.17 -41.21 -8.03
N GLN A 40 -23.16 -40.35 -7.97
CA GLN A 40 -22.69 -39.78 -6.70
C GLN A 40 -23.73 -38.81 -6.08
N ARG A 41 -23.73 -38.70 -4.74
CA ARG A 41 -24.72 -37.91 -3.97
C ARG A 41 -24.13 -36.68 -3.26
N GLY A 42 -22.81 -36.46 -3.34
CA GLY A 42 -22.10 -35.43 -2.58
C GLY A 42 -21.99 -34.05 -3.25
N ASP A 43 -22.15 -33.97 -4.58
CA ASP A 43 -22.02 -32.71 -5.33
C ASP A 43 -23.21 -32.52 -6.28
N ALA A 44 -24.09 -31.56 -5.97
CA ALA A 44 -25.30 -31.27 -6.74
C ALA A 44 -25.02 -30.81 -8.18
N ILE A 45 -23.90 -30.12 -8.42
CA ILE A 45 -23.57 -29.55 -9.73
C ILE A 45 -23.02 -30.63 -10.64
N ARG A 46 -22.11 -31.48 -10.16
CA ARG A 46 -21.66 -32.65 -10.93
C ARG A 46 -22.81 -33.60 -11.23
N ARG A 47 -23.81 -33.69 -10.35
CA ARG A 47 -24.98 -34.54 -10.58
C ARG A 47 -25.97 -33.98 -11.60
N ASN A 48 -26.18 -32.65 -11.62
CA ASN A 48 -27.08 -31.97 -12.55
C ASN A 48 -26.42 -31.73 -13.91
N TYR A 49 -25.10 -31.55 -13.94
CA TYR A 49 -24.29 -31.34 -15.13
C TYR A 49 -23.09 -32.30 -15.14
N PRO A 50 -23.30 -33.61 -15.40
CA PRO A 50 -22.22 -34.61 -15.40
C PRO A 50 -21.13 -34.28 -16.41
N VAL A 51 -19.87 -34.62 -16.09
CA VAL A 51 -18.67 -34.27 -16.87
C VAL A 51 -18.37 -32.77 -16.90
N ILE A 52 -19.32 -31.92 -17.30
CA ILE A 52 -19.16 -30.46 -17.41
C ILE A 52 -18.90 -29.83 -16.04
N GLY A 53 -19.63 -30.25 -15.00
CA GLY A 53 -19.48 -29.74 -13.64
C GLY A 53 -18.07 -29.90 -13.06
N ARG A 54 -17.26 -30.85 -13.56
CA ARG A 54 -15.86 -31.03 -13.15
C ARG A 54 -14.95 -29.90 -13.60
N PHE A 55 -15.29 -29.25 -14.72
CA PHE A 55 -14.56 -28.08 -15.21
C PHE A 55 -14.94 -26.79 -14.50
N ARG A 56 -15.91 -26.82 -13.57
CA ARG A 56 -16.30 -25.62 -12.80
C ARG A 56 -15.09 -24.96 -12.16
N HIS A 57 -14.22 -25.72 -11.49
CA HIS A 57 -13.03 -25.15 -10.85
C HIS A 57 -12.07 -24.54 -11.86
N LEU A 58 -11.80 -25.24 -12.98
CA LEU A 58 -10.96 -24.73 -14.05
C LEU A 58 -11.53 -23.42 -14.64
N PHE A 59 -12.82 -23.38 -14.99
CA PHE A 59 -13.46 -22.19 -15.54
C PHE A 59 -13.65 -21.07 -14.53
N SER A 60 -13.87 -21.39 -13.25
CA SER A 60 -13.87 -20.39 -12.18
C SER A 60 -12.49 -19.76 -12.03
N GLU A 61 -11.42 -20.56 -12.02
CA GLU A 61 -10.03 -20.07 -11.94
C GLU A 61 -9.63 -19.28 -13.20
N LEU A 62 -9.89 -19.80 -14.40
CA LEU A 62 -9.63 -19.08 -15.66
C LEU A 62 -10.50 -17.83 -15.78
N GLY A 63 -11.75 -17.90 -15.34
CA GLY A 63 -12.71 -16.79 -15.35
C GLY A 63 -12.32 -15.64 -14.41
N GLU A 64 -11.57 -15.89 -13.33
CA GLU A 64 -10.93 -14.82 -12.54
C GLU A 64 -9.99 -13.97 -13.41
N PHE A 65 -9.17 -14.61 -14.24
CA PHE A 65 -8.25 -13.91 -15.14
C PHE A 65 -8.99 -13.27 -16.32
N PHE A 66 -9.86 -14.00 -17.00
CA PHE A 66 -10.54 -13.50 -18.21
C PHE A 66 -11.47 -12.31 -17.95
N ARG A 67 -12.16 -12.26 -16.80
CA ARG A 67 -13.01 -11.10 -16.43
C ARG A 67 -12.26 -9.79 -16.39
N GLN A 68 -11.02 -9.81 -15.90
CA GLN A 68 -10.16 -8.63 -15.84
C GLN A 68 -9.78 -8.11 -17.24
N TYR A 69 -9.59 -8.99 -18.22
CA TYR A 69 -9.09 -8.58 -19.55
C TYR A 69 -10.21 -8.35 -20.58
N PHE A 70 -11.24 -9.19 -20.60
CA PHE A 70 -12.24 -9.21 -21.67
C PHE A 70 -13.56 -8.51 -21.34
N PHE A 71 -13.88 -8.27 -20.06
CA PHE A 71 -15.24 -7.87 -19.67
C PHE A 71 -15.34 -6.57 -18.85
N ALA A 72 -14.30 -6.17 -18.11
CA ALA A 72 -14.33 -4.93 -17.34
C ALA A 72 -13.90 -3.72 -18.20
N MET A 73 -14.67 -2.63 -18.17
CA MET A 73 -14.23 -1.34 -18.73
C MET A 73 -13.13 -0.72 -17.87
N ASP A 74 -12.30 0.14 -18.46
CA ASP A 74 -11.07 0.65 -17.82
C ASP A 74 -11.27 1.40 -16.49
N ARG A 75 -12.50 1.85 -16.19
CA ARG A 75 -12.88 2.59 -14.97
C ARG A 75 -13.73 1.79 -13.97
N GLU A 76 -14.04 0.52 -14.25
CA GLU A 76 -14.96 -0.29 -13.43
C GLU A 76 -14.25 -1.29 -12.50
N GLU A 77 -12.99 -1.64 -12.78
CA GLU A 77 -12.27 -2.60 -11.96
C GLU A 77 -12.02 -2.07 -10.53
N LEU A 78 -12.23 -2.94 -9.54
CA LEU A 78 -11.91 -2.72 -8.13
C LEU A 78 -10.85 -3.75 -7.66
N PRO A 79 -10.06 -3.46 -6.62
CA PRO A 79 -10.01 -2.22 -5.83
C PRO A 79 -9.31 -1.02 -6.49
N PHE A 80 -8.61 -1.22 -7.61
CA PHE A 80 -8.05 -0.16 -8.46
C PHE A 80 -8.42 -0.41 -9.90
N ASN A 81 -8.83 0.65 -10.60
CA ASN A 81 -9.27 0.53 -11.99
C ASN A 81 -8.08 0.48 -12.96
N ARG A 82 -8.33 0.02 -14.19
CA ARG A 82 -7.28 -0.15 -15.19
C ARG A 82 -6.61 1.17 -15.53
N ALA A 83 -7.36 2.26 -15.68
CA ALA A 83 -6.79 3.58 -15.96
C ALA A 83 -5.81 4.05 -14.86
N GLN A 84 -6.10 3.76 -13.57
CA GLN A 84 -5.16 4.01 -12.47
C GLN A 84 -3.89 3.17 -12.62
N ARG A 85 -4.04 1.85 -12.86
CA ARG A 85 -2.91 0.92 -13.01
C ARG A 85 -2.05 1.23 -14.24
N ASP A 86 -2.66 1.62 -15.35
CA ASP A 86 -1.98 1.97 -16.59
C ASP A 86 -1.23 3.30 -16.47
N TRP A 87 -1.79 4.28 -15.74
CA TRP A 87 -1.05 5.48 -15.39
C TRP A 87 0.22 5.13 -14.60
N VAL A 88 0.14 4.24 -13.59
CA VAL A 88 1.34 3.78 -12.87
C VAL A 88 2.30 3.05 -13.81
N GLY A 89 1.79 2.17 -14.67
CA GLY A 89 2.60 1.41 -15.62
C GLY A 89 3.36 2.28 -16.61
N ARG A 90 2.74 3.36 -17.12
CA ARG A 90 3.40 4.35 -17.98
C ARG A 90 4.44 5.17 -17.21
N ALA A 91 4.05 5.70 -16.04
CA ALA A 91 4.95 6.44 -15.16
C ALA A 91 6.21 5.65 -14.80
N SER A 92 6.08 4.37 -14.44
CA SER A 92 7.20 3.49 -14.13
C SER A 92 8.13 3.24 -15.31
N LYS A 93 7.63 3.25 -16.55
CA LYS A 93 8.48 3.11 -17.74
C LYS A 93 9.19 4.41 -18.12
N GLY A 94 9.02 5.49 -17.35
CA GLY A 94 9.51 6.82 -17.71
C GLY A 94 8.77 7.42 -18.92
N ALA A 95 7.64 6.83 -19.32
CA ALA A 95 6.84 7.33 -20.43
C ALA A 95 6.01 8.52 -19.97
N GLY A 96 5.82 9.50 -20.87
CA GLY A 96 4.94 10.64 -20.61
C GLY A 96 3.49 10.19 -20.36
N ASN A 97 2.82 10.84 -19.41
CA ASN A 97 1.41 10.59 -19.14
C ASN A 97 0.45 11.45 -19.95
N THR A 98 0.96 12.26 -20.89
CA THR A 98 0.16 13.02 -21.85
C THR A 98 -0.70 12.05 -22.68
N VAL A 99 -2.01 12.31 -22.71
CA VAL A 99 -3.00 11.54 -23.46
C VAL A 99 -3.80 12.47 -24.36
N ALA A 100 -4.29 11.95 -25.48
CA ALA A 100 -5.23 12.65 -26.35
C ALA A 100 -6.68 12.45 -25.85
N PHE A 101 -7.61 13.25 -26.39
CA PHE A 101 -9.04 13.29 -26.04
C PHE A 101 -9.36 13.98 -24.70
N GLY A 102 -10.65 14.12 -24.39
CA GLY A 102 -11.15 14.66 -23.12
C GLY A 102 -11.12 13.64 -21.96
N SER A 103 -11.50 14.09 -20.76
CA SER A 103 -11.55 13.23 -19.57
C SER A 103 -12.52 12.07 -19.74
N THR A 104 -12.02 10.85 -19.54
CA THR A 104 -12.85 9.62 -19.42
C THR A 104 -13.34 9.36 -17.99
N ARG A 105 -12.93 10.19 -17.02
CA ARG A 105 -13.38 10.08 -15.63
C ARG A 105 -14.78 10.67 -15.52
N ASN A 106 -15.70 9.95 -14.88
CA ASN A 106 -16.99 10.51 -14.48
C ASN A 106 -16.76 11.56 -13.38
N ILE A 107 -16.93 12.83 -13.73
CA ILE A 107 -16.72 13.96 -12.83
C ILE A 107 -17.98 14.38 -12.08
N SER A 108 -19.11 13.70 -12.30
CA SER A 108 -20.39 14.01 -11.66
C SER A 108 -20.69 13.12 -10.44
N VAL A 109 -19.80 12.17 -10.12
CA VAL A 109 -19.98 11.29 -8.96
C VAL A 109 -19.76 12.11 -7.67
N PRO A 110 -20.72 12.12 -6.73
CA PRO A 110 -20.57 12.82 -5.45
C PRO A 110 -19.29 12.40 -4.71
N GLY A 111 -18.63 13.37 -4.07
CA GLY A 111 -17.33 13.18 -3.42
C GLY A 111 -16.12 13.28 -4.36
N THR A 112 -16.33 13.40 -5.68
CA THR A 112 -15.24 13.58 -6.64
C THR A 112 -14.52 14.92 -6.41
N PRO A 113 -13.19 14.93 -6.21
CA PRO A 113 -12.42 16.17 -6.15
C PRO A 113 -12.16 16.74 -7.55
N ILE A 114 -12.44 18.03 -7.69
CA ILE A 114 -12.12 18.87 -8.85
C ILE A 114 -11.18 19.97 -8.38
N PHE A 115 -9.98 20.04 -8.93
CA PHE A 115 -9.03 21.10 -8.61
C PHE A 115 -9.44 22.40 -9.31
N ALA A 116 -9.55 23.48 -8.55
CA ALA A 116 -9.94 24.79 -9.07
C ALA A 116 -8.72 25.49 -9.64
N ASN A 117 -8.65 25.63 -10.96
CA ASN A 117 -7.52 26.30 -11.60
C ASN A 117 -7.46 27.79 -11.23
N SER A 118 -6.26 28.34 -11.18
CA SER A 118 -6.06 29.78 -11.15
C SER A 118 -6.25 30.35 -12.55
N ALA A 119 -6.80 31.57 -12.65
CA ALA A 119 -6.79 32.34 -13.90
C ALA A 119 -5.37 32.80 -14.27
N PHE A 120 -4.50 32.91 -13.27
CA PHE A 120 -3.10 33.34 -13.37
C PHE A 120 -2.23 32.33 -12.62
N PRO A 121 -1.97 31.13 -13.18
CA PRO A 121 -1.01 30.21 -12.59
C PRO A 121 0.40 30.83 -12.61
N PRO A 122 1.30 30.42 -11.70
CA PRO A 122 2.66 30.91 -11.72
C PRO A 122 3.33 30.60 -13.07
N LEU A 123 4.28 31.44 -13.49
CA LEU A 123 5.12 31.19 -14.65
C LEU A 123 6.30 30.30 -14.24
N ASN A 124 7.05 29.80 -15.22
CA ASN A 124 8.12 28.83 -14.99
C ASN A 124 9.21 29.31 -14.01
N ASP A 125 9.46 30.61 -13.93
CA ASP A 125 10.41 31.26 -13.03
C ASP A 125 9.86 31.51 -11.61
N MET A 126 8.55 31.34 -11.43
CA MET A 126 7.85 31.46 -10.14
C MET A 126 7.59 30.10 -9.48
N TYR A 127 7.93 28.99 -10.13
CA TYR A 127 7.80 27.66 -9.56
C TYR A 127 8.92 27.36 -8.58
N ALA A 128 8.56 26.80 -7.42
CA ALA A 128 9.51 26.28 -6.47
C ALA A 128 9.46 24.74 -6.48
N LYS A 129 10.64 24.12 -6.40
CA LYS A 129 10.71 22.69 -6.05
C LYS A 129 10.24 22.52 -4.62
N THR A 130 9.60 21.39 -4.36
CA THR A 130 9.17 21.06 -3.00
C THR A 130 10.36 21.05 -2.04
N ALA A 131 10.32 21.89 -1.00
CA ALA A 131 11.38 21.97 -0.01
C ALA A 131 11.37 20.75 0.94
N PRO A 132 12.53 20.32 1.49
CA PRO A 132 12.53 19.39 2.61
C PRO A 132 11.71 19.94 3.78
N LEU A 133 11.00 19.06 4.49
CA LEU A 133 10.22 19.42 5.66
C LEU A 133 10.71 18.63 6.87
N GLU A 134 11.02 19.33 7.95
CA GLU A 134 11.57 18.73 9.16
C GLU A 134 10.51 17.96 9.96
N ILE A 135 10.91 16.77 10.42
CA ILE A 135 10.15 15.90 11.33
C ILE A 135 10.94 15.72 12.62
N GLY A 136 10.26 15.92 13.75
CA GLY A 136 10.79 15.73 15.10
C GLY A 136 11.84 16.77 15.52
N PRO A 137 11.48 18.07 15.58
CA PRO A 137 12.40 19.14 15.99
C PRO A 137 12.98 18.95 17.41
N HIS A 138 12.33 18.15 18.27
CA HIS A 138 12.78 17.83 19.62
C HIS A 138 13.56 16.51 19.73
N ALA A 139 13.73 15.77 18.62
CA ALA A 139 14.61 14.62 18.61
C ALA A 139 16.08 15.08 18.55
N ARG A 140 17.02 14.30 19.10
CA ARG A 140 18.45 14.62 19.01
C ARG A 140 18.96 14.66 17.56
N MET A 141 18.32 13.90 16.67
CA MET A 141 18.61 13.79 15.25
C MET A 141 17.33 14.01 14.44
N PRO A 142 16.87 15.26 14.26
CA PRO A 142 15.69 15.56 13.45
C PRO A 142 15.88 15.12 12.01
N PHE A 143 14.77 14.86 11.30
CA PHE A 143 14.81 14.42 9.89
C PHE A 143 14.25 15.48 8.95
N ALA A 144 15.12 16.12 8.17
CA ALA A 144 14.73 16.99 7.07
C ALA A 144 14.30 16.15 5.86
N ALA A 145 13.01 15.78 5.82
CA ALA A 145 12.50 14.80 4.88
C ALA A 145 12.33 15.42 3.47
N PRO A 146 13.02 14.89 2.43
CA PRO A 146 13.19 15.60 1.16
C PRO A 146 11.99 15.53 0.20
N SER A 147 11.03 14.61 0.42
CA SER A 147 9.96 14.31 -0.53
C SER A 147 8.58 14.36 0.13
N ILE A 148 7.57 14.81 -0.62
CA ILE A 148 6.14 14.73 -0.26
C ILE A 148 5.51 13.36 -0.49
N PHE A 149 6.11 12.49 -1.30
CA PHE A 149 5.54 11.20 -1.67
C PHE A 149 6.55 10.06 -1.46
N ASN A 150 6.17 9.06 -0.67
CA ASN A 150 7.12 8.06 -0.15
C ASN A 150 6.53 6.63 -0.08
N ILE A 151 7.38 5.64 0.19
CA ILE A 151 6.98 4.22 0.23
C ILE A 151 6.42 3.88 1.62
N SER A 152 5.16 3.43 1.68
CA SER A 152 4.50 3.01 2.92
C SER A 152 4.96 1.61 3.38
N GLY A 153 4.74 1.30 4.66
CA GLY A 153 5.25 0.10 5.31
C GLY A 153 4.73 -1.20 4.69
N MET A 154 5.65 -2.04 4.20
CA MET A 154 5.37 -3.38 3.68
C MET A 154 6.40 -4.37 4.21
N SER A 155 5.98 -5.27 5.09
CA SER A 155 6.91 -6.16 5.79
C SER A 155 7.70 -7.09 4.87
N TYR A 156 9.01 -7.20 5.10
CA TYR A 156 9.75 -8.36 4.61
C TYR A 156 9.15 -9.63 5.21
N GLY A 157 8.78 -10.57 4.34
CA GLY A 157 7.89 -11.68 4.67
C GLY A 157 6.55 -11.55 3.97
N ALA A 158 5.87 -10.40 4.03
CA ALA A 158 4.72 -10.16 3.16
C ALA A 158 5.18 -9.96 1.71
N ILE A 159 6.22 -9.15 1.50
CA ILE A 159 6.90 -8.98 0.22
C ILE A 159 8.21 -9.79 0.17
N SER A 160 8.64 -10.08 -1.04
CA SER A 160 9.79 -10.93 -1.37
C SER A 160 11.12 -10.19 -1.27
N LYS A 161 12.22 -10.95 -1.21
CA LYS A 161 13.59 -10.42 -1.23
C LYS A 161 13.86 -9.50 -2.44
N PRO A 162 13.58 -9.92 -3.69
CA PRO A 162 13.79 -9.03 -4.84
C PRO A 162 12.90 -7.78 -4.80
N ALA A 163 11.68 -7.87 -4.22
CA ALA A 163 10.82 -6.70 -4.07
C ALA A 163 11.42 -5.68 -3.09
N VAL A 164 11.88 -6.11 -1.91
CA VAL A 164 12.53 -5.20 -0.94
C VAL A 164 13.78 -4.57 -1.54
N ARG A 165 14.64 -5.36 -2.21
CA ARG A 165 15.85 -4.84 -2.88
C ARG A 165 15.54 -3.79 -3.95
N ALA A 166 14.53 -4.05 -4.78
CA ALA A 166 14.12 -3.12 -5.82
C ALA A 166 13.54 -1.82 -5.23
N LEU A 167 12.72 -1.94 -4.17
CA LEU A 167 12.13 -0.80 -3.49
C LEU A 167 13.19 0.06 -2.79
N SER A 168 14.13 -0.54 -2.05
CA SER A 168 15.14 0.22 -1.30
C SER A 168 16.10 0.97 -2.24
N LYS A 169 16.60 0.29 -3.28
CA LYS A 169 17.45 0.92 -4.31
C LYS A 169 16.70 1.96 -5.15
N GLY A 170 15.46 1.66 -5.53
CA GLY A 170 14.61 2.61 -6.26
C GLY A 170 14.25 3.85 -5.44
N ALA A 171 14.00 3.67 -4.14
CA ALA A 171 13.74 4.75 -3.19
C ALA A 171 14.95 5.69 -3.09
N LYS A 172 16.16 5.13 -2.96
CA LYS A 172 17.41 5.91 -2.96
C LYS A 172 17.56 6.71 -4.25
N LYS A 173 17.33 6.08 -5.40
CA LYS A 173 17.41 6.73 -6.71
C LYS A 173 16.39 7.87 -6.87
N ALA A 174 15.20 7.73 -6.30
CA ALA A 174 14.18 8.78 -6.33
C ALA A 174 14.31 9.85 -5.23
N GLY A 175 15.16 9.66 -4.23
CA GLY A 175 15.24 10.56 -3.08
C GLY A 175 13.99 10.50 -2.19
N VAL A 176 13.39 9.32 -2.05
CA VAL A 176 12.22 9.08 -1.18
C VAL A 176 12.58 8.09 -0.08
N TRP A 177 11.86 8.12 1.05
CA TRP A 177 12.08 7.14 2.11
C TRP A 177 11.29 5.85 1.87
N MET A 178 11.71 4.78 2.55
CA MET A 178 11.03 3.50 2.61
C MET A 178 10.72 3.09 4.03
N ASN A 179 9.48 2.70 4.30
CA ASN A 179 9.09 2.12 5.58
C ASN A 179 9.19 0.59 5.53
N THR A 180 9.82 -0.03 6.54
CA THR A 180 10.08 -1.48 6.61
C THR A 180 8.83 -2.33 6.72
N GLY A 181 7.72 -1.73 7.17
CA GLY A 181 6.58 -2.47 7.68
C GLY A 181 6.91 -3.24 8.97
N GLU A 182 5.94 -4.00 9.46
CA GLU A 182 6.02 -4.74 10.73
C GLU A 182 7.00 -5.93 10.74
N GLY A 183 7.77 -6.15 9.67
CA GLY A 183 8.56 -7.38 9.48
C GLY A 183 9.92 -7.41 10.15
N GLY A 184 10.33 -6.31 10.79
CA GLY A 184 11.72 -6.07 11.17
C GLY A 184 12.56 -5.49 10.02
N LEU A 185 13.79 -5.11 10.35
CA LEU A 185 14.75 -4.53 9.42
C LEU A 185 15.57 -5.67 8.80
N SER A 186 15.32 -5.98 7.53
CA SER A 186 16.14 -6.96 6.81
C SER A 186 17.37 -6.33 6.16
N PRO A 187 18.44 -7.11 5.90
CA PRO A 187 19.62 -6.63 5.16
C PRO A 187 19.27 -6.00 3.79
N PHE A 188 18.21 -6.49 3.15
CA PHE A 188 17.74 -6.00 1.84
C PHE A 188 17.20 -4.57 1.86
N HIS A 189 16.73 -4.09 3.02
CA HIS A 189 16.40 -2.68 3.18
C HIS A 189 17.69 -1.83 3.18
N LEU A 190 18.71 -2.28 3.93
CA LEU A 190 19.99 -1.58 4.10
C LEU A 190 20.80 -1.54 2.80
N GLU A 191 20.75 -2.60 1.98
CA GLU A 191 21.43 -2.68 0.67
C GLU A 191 21.12 -1.51 -0.28
N GLY A 192 19.95 -0.87 -0.13
CA GLY A 192 19.53 0.23 -1.00
C GLY A 192 20.10 1.59 -0.62
N GLY A 193 20.50 1.79 0.64
CA GLY A 193 21.02 3.06 1.14
C GLY A 193 20.04 4.24 1.13
N CYS A 194 18.72 3.98 1.04
CA CYS A 194 17.67 4.98 1.17
C CYS A 194 17.41 5.34 2.63
N ASP A 195 16.74 6.46 2.87
CA ASP A 195 16.21 6.74 4.22
C ASP A 195 15.13 5.72 4.58
N ILE A 196 15.19 5.21 5.81
CA ILE A 196 14.35 4.12 6.30
C ILE A 196 13.52 4.61 7.48
N VAL A 197 12.23 4.28 7.43
CA VAL A 197 11.33 4.35 8.59
C VAL A 197 11.20 2.94 9.15
N PHE A 198 11.71 2.70 10.35
CA PHE A 198 11.57 1.42 11.01
C PHE A 198 10.21 1.34 11.71
N GLN A 199 9.33 0.47 11.22
CA GLN A 199 8.00 0.32 11.80
C GLN A 199 7.95 -0.78 12.86
N ILE A 200 7.52 -0.41 14.05
CA ILE A 200 7.35 -1.29 15.21
C ILE A 200 5.89 -1.74 15.25
N GLY A 201 5.64 -2.97 14.80
CA GLY A 201 4.34 -3.66 14.97
C GLY A 201 4.16 -4.21 16.39
N THR A 202 2.96 -4.70 16.72
CA THR A 202 2.62 -5.17 18.07
C THR A 202 3.41 -6.39 18.56
N ALA A 203 4.00 -7.17 17.65
CA ALA A 203 4.89 -8.29 17.99
C ALA A 203 6.38 -7.89 18.07
N LYS A 204 6.70 -6.59 17.88
CA LYS A 204 8.05 -6.02 18.02
C LYS A 204 9.13 -6.72 17.19
N TYR A 205 8.78 -7.28 16.03
CA TYR A 205 9.75 -8.00 15.20
C TYR A 205 10.99 -7.14 14.89
N GLY A 206 12.18 -7.74 15.06
CA GLY A 206 13.47 -7.05 14.97
C GLY A 206 13.93 -6.36 16.26
N VAL A 207 13.03 -5.95 17.15
CA VAL A 207 13.34 -5.23 18.41
C VAL A 207 12.68 -5.85 19.65
N ARG A 208 12.29 -7.13 19.55
CA ARG A 208 11.67 -7.88 20.64
C ARG A 208 12.69 -8.50 21.57
N ASN A 209 12.40 -8.49 22.86
CA ASN A 209 13.06 -9.35 23.84
C ASN A 209 12.45 -10.77 23.82
N GLU A 210 12.97 -11.66 24.66
CA GLU A 210 12.56 -13.06 24.74
C GLU A 210 11.10 -13.24 25.19
N THR A 211 10.59 -12.33 26.03
CA THR A 211 9.21 -12.35 26.53
C THR A 211 8.22 -11.66 25.58
N GLY A 212 8.69 -11.09 24.47
CA GLY A 212 7.88 -10.42 23.45
C GLY A 212 7.68 -8.91 23.65
N GLY A 213 8.24 -8.34 24.72
CA GLY A 213 8.32 -6.89 24.91
C GLY A 213 9.42 -6.23 24.08
N LEU A 214 9.57 -4.92 24.22
CA LEU A 214 10.61 -4.13 23.57
C LEU A 214 12.00 -4.42 24.20
N SER A 215 13.05 -4.49 23.39
CA SER A 215 14.45 -4.58 23.84
C SER A 215 15.17 -3.28 23.53
N ASP A 216 15.70 -2.63 24.57
CA ASP A 216 16.43 -1.39 24.47
C ASP A 216 17.74 -1.55 23.71
N GLU A 217 18.43 -2.68 23.90
CA GLU A 217 19.66 -3.03 23.20
C GLU A 217 19.41 -3.12 21.69
N LYS A 218 18.41 -3.90 21.29
CA LYS A 218 18.06 -4.05 19.86
C LYS A 218 17.56 -2.76 19.24
N LEU A 219 16.81 -1.93 20.00
CA LEU A 219 16.43 -0.61 19.53
C LEU A 219 17.65 0.27 19.24
N LYS A 220 18.65 0.28 20.13
CA LYS A 220 19.91 1.01 19.94
C LYS A 220 20.68 0.48 18.73
N GLU A 221 20.74 -0.83 18.54
CA GLU A 221 21.36 -1.45 17.35
C GLU A 221 20.68 -1.00 16.06
N ILE A 222 19.34 -1.03 16.01
CA ILE A 222 18.59 -0.54 14.85
C ILE A 222 18.81 0.96 14.63
N ALA A 223 18.84 1.75 15.71
CA ALA A 223 19.08 3.19 15.65
C ALA A 223 20.52 3.53 15.23
N ALA A 224 21.50 2.66 15.46
CA ALA A 224 22.88 2.88 15.05
C ALA A 224 23.06 2.89 13.52
N HIS A 225 22.13 2.30 12.76
CA HIS A 225 22.14 2.42 11.31
C HIS A 225 21.82 3.85 10.86
N GLU A 226 22.76 4.49 10.16
CA GLU A 226 22.61 5.85 9.66
C GLU A 226 21.38 6.01 8.76
N THR A 227 21.08 5.02 7.92
CA THR A 227 19.93 5.05 7.01
C THR A 227 18.58 5.02 7.72
N VAL A 228 18.50 4.53 8.96
CA VAL A 228 17.25 4.60 9.74
C VAL A 228 17.06 6.03 10.19
N ARG A 229 16.00 6.71 9.73
CA ARG A 229 15.75 8.13 10.04
C ARG A 229 14.62 8.35 11.02
N MET A 230 13.67 7.42 11.09
CA MET A 230 12.47 7.54 11.94
C MET A 230 12.02 6.19 12.45
N PHE A 231 11.29 6.20 13.57
CA PHE A 231 10.59 5.06 14.13
C PHE A 231 9.09 5.29 14.08
N GLU A 232 8.33 4.30 13.60
CA GLU A 232 6.87 4.39 13.54
C GLU A 232 6.23 3.30 14.39
N VAL A 233 5.59 3.68 15.49
CA VAL A 233 4.82 2.77 16.33
C VAL A 233 3.46 2.53 15.67
N LYS A 234 3.27 1.34 15.10
CA LYS A 234 2.03 1.02 14.40
C LYS A 234 0.97 0.56 15.41
N LEU A 235 -0.06 1.38 15.63
CA LEU A 235 -1.23 1.04 16.44
C LEU A 235 -2.20 0.15 15.65
N SER A 236 -2.43 0.49 14.39
CA SER A 236 -3.31 -0.27 13.49
C SER A 236 -2.97 0.00 12.02
N GLN A 237 -3.66 -0.68 11.11
CA GLN A 237 -3.64 -0.39 9.67
C GLN A 237 -5.06 -0.44 9.12
N GLY A 238 -5.28 0.26 8.01
CA GLY A 238 -6.61 0.37 7.39
C GLY A 238 -7.29 -0.97 7.12
N ALA A 239 -6.55 -1.95 6.60
CA ALA A 239 -7.11 -3.25 6.22
C ALA A 239 -7.54 -4.17 7.37
N LYS A 240 -7.11 -3.87 8.61
CA LYS A 240 -7.44 -4.69 9.79
C LYS A 240 -7.27 -3.93 11.10
N PRO A 241 -8.07 -2.88 11.35
CA PRO A 241 -8.06 -2.20 12.63
C PRO A 241 -8.46 -3.19 13.74
N GLY A 242 -7.85 -3.06 14.92
CA GLY A 242 -8.11 -3.97 16.06
C GLY A 242 -7.50 -5.37 15.92
N LYS A 243 -6.62 -5.62 14.93
CA LYS A 243 -5.90 -6.89 14.81
C LYS A 243 -4.45 -6.71 14.35
N GLY A 244 -3.56 -7.53 14.90
CA GLY A 244 -2.14 -7.51 14.60
C GLY A 244 -1.75 -8.00 13.20
N GLY A 245 -0.46 -7.91 12.91
CA GLY A 245 0.19 -8.57 11.77
C GLY A 245 -0.19 -10.05 11.64
N ILE A 246 -0.32 -10.51 10.39
CA ILE A 246 -0.56 -11.92 10.07
C ILE A 246 0.42 -12.27 8.95
N LEU A 247 1.30 -13.22 9.21
CA LEU A 247 2.14 -13.84 8.19
C LEU A 247 1.91 -15.36 8.23
N PRO A 248 1.34 -15.95 7.16
CA PRO A 248 1.16 -17.40 7.09
C PRO A 248 2.49 -18.15 7.22
N GLY A 249 2.50 -19.29 7.90
CA GLY A 249 3.67 -20.12 8.20
C GLY A 249 4.37 -20.62 6.95
N ALA A 250 3.62 -20.85 5.87
CA ALA A 250 4.16 -21.14 4.53
C ALA A 250 5.11 -20.06 3.98
N LYS A 251 5.10 -18.86 4.58
CA LYS A 251 5.97 -17.73 4.24
C LYS A 251 7.05 -17.48 5.30
N VAL A 252 7.07 -18.21 6.42
CA VAL A 252 8.05 -18.06 7.49
C VAL A 252 9.24 -18.99 7.19
N THR A 253 10.11 -18.51 6.30
CA THR A 253 11.39 -19.18 5.97
C THR A 253 12.39 -19.05 7.13
N PRO A 254 13.49 -19.84 7.15
CA PRO A 254 14.55 -19.69 8.15
C PRO A 254 15.09 -18.25 8.26
N GLU A 255 15.28 -17.57 7.14
CA GLU A 255 15.74 -16.17 7.12
C GLU A 255 14.74 -15.21 7.78
N ILE A 256 13.44 -15.38 7.51
CA ILE A 256 12.38 -14.56 8.12
C ILE A 256 12.26 -14.85 9.61
N ALA A 257 12.35 -16.13 10.00
CA ALA A 257 12.33 -16.56 11.39
C ALA A 257 13.47 -15.91 12.20
N THR A 258 14.70 -15.87 11.65
CA THR A 258 15.84 -15.19 12.27
C THR A 258 15.59 -13.69 12.43
N ILE A 259 15.16 -13.00 11.37
CA ILE A 259 14.90 -11.54 11.42
C ILE A 259 13.82 -11.19 12.44
N ARG A 260 12.79 -12.03 12.55
CA ARG A 260 11.64 -11.78 13.42
C ARG A 260 11.78 -12.35 14.83
N GLY A 261 12.72 -13.25 15.07
CA GLY A 261 12.81 -14.00 16.33
C GLY A 261 11.56 -14.85 16.58
N ILE A 262 11.19 -15.69 15.61
CA ILE A 262 10.03 -16.61 15.69
C ILE A 262 10.38 -17.99 15.13
N PRO A 263 9.62 -19.06 15.46
CA PRO A 263 9.84 -20.39 14.89
C PRO A 263 9.60 -20.46 13.37
N VAL A 264 10.39 -21.29 12.68
CA VAL A 264 10.25 -21.54 11.23
C VAL A 264 8.93 -22.26 10.93
N GLY A 265 8.27 -21.88 9.83
CA GLY A 265 7.09 -22.58 9.31
C GLY A 265 5.79 -22.40 10.10
N GLN A 266 5.80 -21.67 11.21
CA GLN A 266 4.62 -21.41 12.03
C GLN A 266 3.94 -20.09 11.64
N ASP A 267 2.61 -20.05 11.73
CA ASP A 267 1.85 -18.82 11.53
C ASP A 267 2.29 -17.75 12.54
N SER A 268 2.62 -16.58 12.03
CA SER A 268 2.96 -15.41 12.84
C SER A 268 1.71 -14.55 12.99
N ILE A 269 1.13 -14.60 14.19
CA ILE A 269 -0.05 -13.82 14.59
C ILE A 269 0.38 -12.85 15.68
N SER A 270 0.35 -11.56 15.38
CA SER A 270 0.74 -10.54 16.34
C SER A 270 -0.43 -10.18 17.28
N PRO A 271 -0.14 -9.69 18.50
CA PRO A 271 -1.15 -9.14 19.40
C PRO A 271 -2.01 -8.06 18.71
N ASN A 272 -3.24 -7.84 19.19
CA ASN A 272 -4.14 -6.84 18.63
C ASN A 272 -3.77 -5.39 18.99
N ARG A 273 -3.06 -5.18 20.10
CA ARG A 273 -2.48 -3.90 20.54
C ARG A 273 -1.06 -4.10 21.07
N HIS A 274 -0.33 -3.01 21.29
CA HIS A 274 0.92 -3.05 22.05
C HIS A 274 0.57 -3.35 23.52
N PRO A 275 1.07 -4.45 24.12
CA PRO A 275 0.74 -4.80 25.50
C PRO A 275 1.03 -3.69 26.51
N GLU A 276 2.12 -2.95 26.28
CA GLU A 276 2.60 -1.84 27.10
C GLU A 276 1.85 -0.51 26.93
N ALA A 277 0.93 -0.42 25.95
CA ALA A 277 0.13 0.78 25.71
C ALA A 277 -1.36 0.42 25.70
N GLY A 278 -2.00 0.55 26.86
CA GLY A 278 -3.43 0.36 27.09
C GLY A 278 -4.24 1.66 27.05
N ASN A 279 -3.58 2.80 27.18
CA ASN A 279 -4.17 4.15 27.10
C ASN A 279 -3.18 5.13 26.41
N TYR A 280 -3.59 6.39 26.26
CA TYR A 280 -2.76 7.40 25.58
C TYR A 280 -1.55 7.85 26.40
N ASP A 281 -1.61 7.88 27.73
CA ASP A 281 -0.45 8.20 28.56
C ASP A 281 0.66 7.17 28.41
N GLU A 282 0.32 5.88 28.48
CA GLU A 282 1.24 4.78 28.27
C GLU A 282 1.79 4.75 26.83
N LEU A 283 0.96 5.13 25.84
CA LEU A 283 1.44 5.29 24.46
C LEU A 283 2.47 6.42 24.35
N LEU A 284 2.20 7.58 24.97
CA LEU A 284 3.12 8.70 24.98
C LEU A 284 4.42 8.37 25.73
N ASP A 285 4.35 7.58 26.80
CA ASP A 285 5.54 7.04 27.50
C ASP A 285 6.36 6.15 26.58
N MET A 286 5.71 5.23 25.85
CA MET A 286 6.37 4.36 24.89
C MET A 286 7.06 5.15 23.76
N ILE A 287 6.39 6.19 23.23
CA ILE A 287 6.95 7.09 22.21
C ILE A 287 8.17 7.83 22.76
N GLY A 288 8.05 8.41 23.95
CA GLY A 288 9.13 9.12 24.64
C GLY A 288 10.33 8.22 24.88
N HIS A 289 10.11 7.00 25.38
CA HIS A 289 11.17 6.00 25.60
C HIS A 289 11.93 5.67 24.31
N ILE A 290 11.22 5.39 23.22
CA ILE A 290 11.86 5.11 21.92
C ILE A 290 12.62 6.34 21.42
N ARG A 291 12.06 7.55 21.56
CA ARG A 291 12.71 8.79 21.12
C ARG A 291 13.99 9.03 21.91
N GLU A 292 13.95 8.84 23.23
CA GLU A 292 15.10 9.04 24.10
C GLU A 292 16.21 8.02 23.81
N LEU A 293 15.87 6.74 23.63
CA LEU A 293 16.88 5.72 23.33
C LEU A 293 17.50 5.88 21.95
N THR A 294 16.67 6.14 20.94
CA THR A 294 17.12 6.16 19.54
C THR A 294 17.69 7.51 19.13
N GLY A 295 17.27 8.59 19.81
CA GLY A 295 17.57 9.97 19.46
C GLY A 295 16.89 10.44 18.17
N LYS A 296 16.01 9.64 17.56
CA LYS A 296 15.40 9.91 16.25
C LYS A 296 13.88 10.19 16.39
N PRO A 297 13.25 10.84 15.41
CA PRO A 297 11.82 11.08 15.42
C PRO A 297 11.02 9.79 15.56
N VAL A 298 10.01 9.83 16.42
CA VAL A 298 9.08 8.74 16.71
C VAL A 298 7.65 9.21 16.51
N GLY A 299 6.93 8.53 15.63
CA GLY A 299 5.54 8.79 15.35
C GLY A 299 4.67 7.54 15.49
N ILE A 300 3.37 7.70 15.25
CA ILE A 300 2.42 6.60 15.28
C ILE A 300 1.77 6.39 13.91
N LYS A 301 1.32 5.17 13.64
CA LYS A 301 0.43 4.87 12.52
C LYS A 301 -0.88 4.29 13.01
N THR A 302 -2.01 4.84 12.56
CA THR A 302 -3.33 4.39 12.96
C THR A 302 -4.38 4.55 11.86
N ALA A 303 -5.28 3.58 11.79
CA ALA A 303 -6.58 3.72 11.15
C ALA A 303 -7.59 4.27 12.15
N VAL A 304 -8.27 5.34 11.76
CA VAL A 304 -9.24 6.03 12.63
C VAL A 304 -10.61 5.41 12.40
N GLY A 305 -11.21 4.87 13.47
CA GLY A 305 -12.57 4.31 13.43
C GLY A 305 -13.66 5.33 13.80
N SER A 306 -13.31 6.26 14.69
CA SER A 306 -14.11 7.43 15.05
C SER A 306 -13.14 8.57 15.36
N VAL A 307 -13.51 9.78 14.97
CA VAL A 307 -12.70 10.98 15.21
C VAL A 307 -12.66 11.30 16.70
N ASP A 308 -13.78 11.14 17.41
CA ASP A 308 -13.87 11.37 18.86
C ASP A 308 -12.92 10.46 19.65
N GLY A 309 -12.59 9.29 19.09
CA GLY A 309 -11.62 8.38 19.68
C GLY A 309 -10.20 8.93 19.72
N MET A 310 -9.87 9.92 18.89
CA MET A 310 -8.54 10.54 18.83
C MET A 310 -8.40 11.76 19.75
N GLU A 311 -9.49 12.44 20.14
CA GLU A 311 -9.42 13.65 20.99
C GLU A 311 -8.64 13.40 22.29
N PRO A 312 -8.84 12.27 23.01
CA PRO A 312 -8.12 12.04 24.27
C PRO A 312 -6.60 11.88 24.11
N LEU A 313 -6.09 11.59 22.90
CA LEU A 313 -4.64 11.65 22.63
C LEU A 313 -4.14 13.08 22.73
N PHE A 314 -4.86 14.02 22.12
CA PHE A 314 -4.46 15.42 22.11
C PHE A 314 -4.67 16.08 23.47
N GLU A 315 -5.73 15.75 24.20
CA GLU A 315 -5.92 16.18 25.60
C GLU A 315 -4.77 15.69 26.50
N ALA A 316 -4.32 14.45 26.32
CA ALA A 316 -3.16 13.93 27.06
C ALA A 316 -1.87 14.66 26.68
N ILE A 317 -1.69 15.05 25.41
CA ILE A 317 -0.55 15.85 24.99
C ILE A 317 -0.59 17.24 25.63
N ASP A 318 -1.75 17.91 25.64
CA ASP A 318 -1.90 19.24 26.25
C ASP A 318 -1.60 19.20 27.76
N ALA A 319 -2.07 18.16 28.45
CA ALA A 319 -1.82 17.98 29.88
C ALA A 319 -0.34 17.73 30.20
N ARG A 320 0.40 17.08 29.29
CA ARG A 320 1.80 16.68 29.50
C ARG A 320 2.82 17.66 28.93
N GLY A 321 2.45 18.44 27.91
CA GLY A 321 3.33 19.32 27.16
C GLY A 321 3.59 18.84 25.73
N ALA A 322 3.73 19.79 24.80
CA ALA A 322 3.89 19.51 23.38
C ALA A 322 5.14 18.66 23.05
N GLU A 323 6.18 18.70 23.87
CA GLU A 323 7.39 17.88 23.77
C GLU A 323 7.09 16.38 23.81
N HIS A 324 6.06 15.97 24.56
CA HIS A 324 5.62 14.58 24.69
C HIS A 324 4.86 14.07 23.47
N ALA A 325 4.36 14.95 22.60
CA ALA A 325 3.65 14.58 21.39
C ALA A 325 4.46 13.64 20.47
N PRO A 326 3.81 12.78 19.66
CA PRO A 326 4.49 12.10 18.55
C PRO A 326 5.05 13.11 17.55
N ASP A 327 6.16 12.78 16.89
CA ASP A 327 6.77 13.66 15.88
C ASP A 327 5.98 13.66 14.57
N PHE A 328 5.23 12.58 14.32
CA PHE A 328 4.30 12.48 13.21
C PHE A 328 3.16 11.49 13.52
N ILE A 329 2.04 11.67 12.83
CA ILE A 329 0.92 10.73 12.84
C ILE A 329 0.62 10.32 11.39
N THR A 330 0.73 9.02 11.11
CA THR A 330 0.30 8.42 9.86
C THR A 330 -1.17 8.00 9.96
N ILE A 331 -2.04 8.69 9.24
CA ILE A 331 -3.47 8.35 9.09
C ILE A 331 -3.62 7.38 7.93
N ASP A 332 -3.98 6.13 8.23
CA ASP A 332 -4.19 5.07 7.25
C ASP A 332 -5.69 4.83 7.09
N GLY A 333 -6.26 5.24 5.96
CA GLY A 333 -7.69 5.03 5.70
C GLY A 333 -8.08 3.55 5.71
N GLY A 334 -9.31 3.24 6.13
CA GLY A 334 -9.88 1.89 6.20
C GLY A 334 -9.78 1.10 4.88
N GLU A 335 -9.70 1.79 3.75
CA GLU A 335 -9.45 1.21 2.43
C GLU A 335 -8.00 0.72 2.20
N GLY A 336 -7.14 0.80 3.22
CA GLY A 336 -5.74 0.39 3.18
C GLY A 336 -5.52 -1.05 2.72
N GLY A 337 -4.32 -1.32 2.20
CA GLY A 337 -3.96 -2.65 1.69
C GLY A 337 -3.45 -3.61 2.78
N THR A 338 -3.46 -4.91 2.47
CA THR A 338 -2.79 -5.93 3.28
C THR A 338 -2.31 -7.11 2.43
N GLY A 339 -1.33 -7.85 2.96
CA GLY A 339 -0.97 -9.17 2.45
C GLY A 339 -1.90 -10.27 2.96
N ALA A 340 -2.44 -10.12 4.17
CA ALA A 340 -3.38 -11.05 4.81
C ALA A 340 -4.17 -10.34 5.94
N ALA A 341 -5.50 -10.45 5.88
CA ALA A 341 -6.42 -10.02 6.93
C ALA A 341 -7.76 -10.77 6.84
N PRO A 342 -8.55 -10.83 7.91
CA PRO A 342 -9.94 -11.26 7.85
C PRO A 342 -10.80 -10.30 7.02
N MET A 343 -11.64 -10.85 6.13
CA MET A 343 -12.53 -10.07 5.25
C MET A 343 -13.44 -9.08 6.00
N PRO A 344 -14.07 -9.44 7.15
CA PRO A 344 -14.92 -8.47 7.86
C PRO A 344 -14.18 -7.20 8.27
N LEU A 345 -12.89 -7.28 8.60
CA LEU A 345 -12.12 -6.10 8.98
C LEU A 345 -11.72 -5.25 7.76
N ILE A 346 -11.48 -5.88 6.61
CA ILE A 346 -11.15 -5.19 5.36
C ILE A 346 -12.34 -4.34 4.89
N ASP A 347 -13.56 -4.88 5.00
CA ASP A 347 -14.73 -4.29 4.37
C ASP A 347 -15.52 -3.37 5.30
N LEU A 348 -15.42 -3.54 6.63
CA LEU A 348 -16.37 -2.93 7.58
C LEU A 348 -15.74 -2.06 8.68
N VAL A 349 -14.41 -2.01 8.82
CA VAL A 349 -13.77 -1.36 9.98
C VAL A 349 -12.77 -0.30 9.53
N GLY A 350 -12.95 0.92 10.05
CA GLY A 350 -12.09 2.07 9.78
C GLY A 350 -12.74 3.07 8.81
N MET A 351 -12.57 4.35 9.10
CA MET A 351 -13.06 5.44 8.25
C MET A 351 -12.19 5.57 7.00
N PRO A 352 -12.75 5.96 5.84
CA PRO A 352 -11.96 6.26 4.66
C PRO A 352 -10.95 7.38 4.91
N VAL A 353 -9.80 7.37 4.23
CA VAL A 353 -8.81 8.47 4.36
C VAL A 353 -9.44 9.82 4.01
N ARG A 354 -10.41 9.81 3.08
CA ARG A 354 -11.16 10.99 2.65
C ARG A 354 -11.96 11.68 3.75
N GLU A 355 -12.29 10.93 4.79
CA GLU A 355 -13.04 11.42 5.94
C GLU A 355 -12.14 11.63 7.17
N ALA A 356 -11.29 10.66 7.48
CA ALA A 356 -10.45 10.68 8.69
C ALA A 356 -9.38 11.79 8.64
N LEU A 357 -8.69 11.93 7.51
CA LEU A 357 -7.54 12.82 7.37
C LEU A 357 -7.87 14.29 7.72
N PRO A 358 -8.83 14.96 7.06
CA PRO A 358 -9.05 16.38 7.32
C PRO A 358 -9.54 16.64 8.75
N ARG A 359 -10.29 15.70 9.34
CA ARG A 359 -10.79 15.83 10.72
C ARG A 359 -9.68 15.73 11.76
N VAL A 360 -8.74 14.79 11.59
CA VAL A 360 -7.58 14.69 12.49
C VAL A 360 -6.60 15.85 12.29
N VAL A 361 -6.46 16.36 11.06
CA VAL A 361 -5.71 17.61 10.81
C VAL A 361 -6.33 18.77 11.58
N ASP A 362 -7.64 18.98 11.47
CA ASP A 362 -8.30 20.08 12.18
C ASP A 362 -8.20 19.91 13.70
N MET A 363 -8.27 18.68 14.21
CA MET A 363 -8.03 18.37 15.62
C MET A 363 -6.61 18.76 16.04
N ARG A 364 -5.57 18.28 15.35
CA ARG A 364 -4.17 18.68 15.61
C ARG A 364 -4.01 20.20 15.64
N ASP A 365 -4.59 20.88 14.66
CA ASP A 365 -4.45 22.33 14.52
C ASP A 365 -5.22 23.08 15.64
N ARG A 366 -6.38 22.57 16.10
CA ARG A 366 -7.13 23.10 17.27
C ARG A 366 -6.31 23.08 18.55
N HIS A 367 -5.50 22.04 18.74
CA HIS A 367 -4.60 21.91 19.89
C HIS A 367 -3.27 22.66 19.69
N GLY A 368 -3.11 23.46 18.62
CA GLY A 368 -1.88 24.23 18.38
C GLY A 368 -0.66 23.37 18.01
N LEU A 369 -0.86 22.11 17.62
CA LEU A 369 0.21 21.13 17.41
C LEU A 369 0.66 21.01 15.95
N ARG A 370 0.28 21.96 15.09
CA ARG A 370 0.60 21.96 13.65
C ARG A 370 2.10 21.91 13.37
N ASP A 371 2.88 22.71 14.10
CA ASP A 371 4.33 22.77 13.94
C ASP A 371 5.06 21.65 14.69
N ARG A 372 4.34 20.94 15.57
CA ARG A 372 4.86 19.85 16.39
C ARG A 372 4.67 18.47 15.78
N ILE A 373 3.51 18.20 15.17
CA ILE A 373 3.09 16.88 14.68
C ILE A 373 2.90 16.92 13.17
N ARG A 374 3.78 16.25 12.42
CA ARG A 374 3.61 16.11 10.96
C ARG A 374 2.55 15.06 10.64
N ILE A 375 1.69 15.33 9.66
CA ILE A 375 0.63 14.41 9.23
C ILE A 375 1.06 13.68 7.96
N ILE A 376 1.03 12.35 8.02
CA ILE A 376 1.30 11.48 6.87
C ILE A 376 0.00 10.81 6.46
N ALA A 377 -0.43 10.98 5.21
CA ALA A 377 -1.61 10.30 4.69
C ALA A 377 -1.27 8.97 4.00
N SER A 378 -2.09 7.95 4.24
CA SER A 378 -2.05 6.64 3.58
C SER A 378 -3.48 6.13 3.37
N GLY A 379 -3.69 5.27 2.37
CA GLY A 379 -5.01 4.71 2.05
C GLY A 379 -5.39 4.92 0.59
N LYS A 380 -5.01 3.96 -0.28
CA LYS A 380 -5.26 3.99 -1.75
C LYS A 380 -4.85 5.27 -2.51
N LEU A 381 -4.00 6.12 -1.93
CA LEU A 381 -3.43 7.30 -2.60
C LEU A 381 -2.33 6.85 -3.58
N VAL A 382 -2.69 6.68 -4.87
CA VAL A 382 -1.80 6.09 -5.89
C VAL A 382 -1.52 7.06 -7.04
N ASN A 383 -2.50 7.82 -7.50
CA ASN A 383 -2.31 8.75 -8.61
C ASN A 383 -2.13 10.20 -8.11
N PRO A 384 -1.59 11.12 -8.94
CA PRO A 384 -1.28 12.49 -8.52
C PRO A 384 -2.48 13.24 -7.95
N GLY A 385 -3.68 13.04 -8.53
CA GLY A 385 -4.91 13.66 -8.02
C GLY A 385 -5.29 13.21 -6.60
N ASP A 386 -4.98 11.97 -6.21
CA ASP A 386 -5.22 11.49 -4.84
C ASP A 386 -4.21 12.11 -3.86
N VAL A 387 -2.93 12.17 -4.26
CA VAL A 387 -1.85 12.77 -3.47
C VAL A 387 -2.09 14.27 -3.27
N ALA A 388 -2.41 15.01 -4.35
CA ALA A 388 -2.72 16.43 -4.29
C ALA A 388 -3.97 16.69 -3.43
N TRP A 389 -4.99 15.84 -3.49
CA TRP A 389 -6.16 15.95 -2.63
C TRP A 389 -5.80 15.80 -1.15
N ALA A 390 -4.94 14.83 -0.80
CA ALA A 390 -4.50 14.62 0.58
C ALA A 390 -3.70 15.83 1.12
N ILE A 391 -2.84 16.43 0.29
CA ILE A 391 -2.13 17.66 0.63
C ILE A 391 -3.13 18.82 0.85
N CYS A 392 -4.11 18.99 -0.04
CA CYS A 392 -5.19 19.98 0.16
C CYS A 392 -5.98 19.75 1.45
N ALA A 393 -6.15 18.50 1.87
CA ALA A 393 -6.82 18.13 3.11
C ALA A 393 -5.97 18.40 4.38
N GLY A 394 -4.67 18.64 4.21
CA GLY A 394 -3.73 19.04 5.26
C GLY A 394 -2.62 18.04 5.58
N ALA A 395 -2.40 17.03 4.74
CA ALA A 395 -1.26 16.15 4.89
C ALA A 395 0.07 16.86 4.54
N ASP A 396 1.08 16.68 5.38
CA ASP A 396 2.44 17.15 5.16
C ASP A 396 3.21 16.23 4.20
N PHE A 397 2.87 14.93 4.26
CA PHE A 397 3.43 13.87 3.44
C PHE A 397 2.38 12.84 3.06
N VAL A 398 2.62 12.11 1.97
CA VAL A 398 1.78 11.01 1.52
C VAL A 398 2.64 9.77 1.34
N THR A 399 2.16 8.62 1.82
CA THR A 399 2.81 7.33 1.58
C THR A 399 1.90 6.40 0.78
N SER A 400 2.50 5.62 -0.11
CA SER A 400 1.77 4.60 -0.87
C SER A 400 2.48 3.26 -0.77
N ALA A 401 1.73 2.20 -0.51
CA ALA A 401 2.22 0.83 -0.66
C ALA A 401 1.86 0.31 -2.06
N ARG A 402 0.57 0.38 -2.41
CA ARG A 402 0.05 -0.27 -3.61
C ARG A 402 0.59 0.35 -4.91
N GLY A 403 0.77 1.66 -4.96
CA GLY A 403 1.35 2.33 -6.12
C GLY A 403 2.74 1.79 -6.46
N PHE A 404 3.58 1.63 -5.43
CA PHE A 404 4.90 1.02 -5.59
C PHE A 404 4.83 -0.50 -5.88
N MET A 405 3.81 -1.22 -5.42
CA MET A 405 3.61 -2.59 -5.88
C MET A 405 3.26 -2.65 -7.37
N PHE A 406 2.48 -1.70 -7.88
CA PHE A 406 2.17 -1.61 -9.32
C PHE A 406 3.41 -1.25 -10.14
N SER A 407 4.30 -0.38 -9.63
CA SER A 407 5.58 -0.08 -10.30
C SER A 407 6.51 -1.30 -10.38
N LEU A 408 6.48 -2.16 -9.36
CA LEU A 408 7.14 -3.48 -9.40
C LEU A 408 6.48 -4.46 -10.41
N GLY A 409 5.25 -4.21 -10.85
CA GLY A 409 4.51 -5.06 -11.78
C GLY A 409 3.39 -5.88 -11.15
N CYS A 410 2.84 -5.47 -10.01
CA CYS A 410 1.65 -6.11 -9.44
C CYS A 410 0.47 -6.04 -10.43
N ILE A 411 -0.20 -7.16 -10.63
CA ILE A 411 -1.36 -7.27 -11.53
C ILE A 411 -2.70 -7.34 -10.77
N GLN A 412 -2.70 -7.07 -9.46
CA GLN A 412 -3.88 -7.18 -8.61
C GLN A 412 -4.47 -8.60 -8.57
N ALA A 413 -3.63 -9.64 -8.56
CA ALA A 413 -4.09 -11.04 -8.55
C ALA A 413 -4.80 -11.49 -7.25
N LEU A 414 -4.80 -10.67 -6.19
CA LEU A 414 -5.42 -10.94 -4.88
C LEU A 414 -5.03 -12.27 -4.21
N LYS A 415 -3.85 -12.82 -4.56
CA LYS A 415 -3.29 -14.08 -4.03
C LYS A 415 -2.11 -13.88 -3.07
N CYS A 416 -2.03 -12.70 -2.44
CA CYS A 416 -0.87 -12.25 -1.66
C CYS A 416 -0.55 -13.16 -0.45
N ASN A 417 -1.58 -13.68 0.19
CA ASN A 417 -1.52 -14.58 1.34
C ASN A 417 -1.14 -16.02 0.97
N ARG A 418 -1.38 -16.45 -0.27
CA ARG A 418 -1.24 -17.86 -0.71
C ARG A 418 0.18 -18.27 -1.07
N ASN A 419 1.15 -17.35 -1.00
CA ASN A 419 2.52 -17.58 -1.43
C ASN A 419 2.69 -17.92 -2.93
N THR A 420 1.67 -17.66 -3.76
CA THR A 420 1.63 -17.98 -5.20
C THR A 420 1.51 -16.74 -6.08
N CYS A 421 2.09 -15.62 -5.64
CA CYS A 421 2.12 -14.39 -6.40
C CYS A 421 2.80 -14.61 -7.77
N PRO A 422 2.08 -14.43 -8.89
CA PRO A 422 2.64 -14.76 -10.22
C PRO A 422 3.75 -13.79 -10.64
N THR A 423 3.81 -12.60 -10.05
CA THR A 423 4.79 -11.55 -10.39
C THR A 423 5.99 -11.52 -9.44
N GLY A 424 6.10 -12.47 -8.52
CA GLY A 424 7.25 -12.58 -7.61
C GLY A 424 7.27 -11.56 -6.46
N ILE A 425 6.27 -10.67 -6.33
CA ILE A 425 6.27 -9.59 -5.33
C ILE A 425 5.94 -10.11 -3.92
N THR A 426 4.89 -10.91 -3.77
CA THR A 426 4.39 -11.34 -2.43
C THR A 426 4.52 -12.85 -2.22
N THR A 427 5.63 -13.43 -2.66
CA THR A 427 5.92 -14.87 -2.57
C THR A 427 7.37 -15.13 -2.19
N HIS A 428 7.59 -16.23 -1.48
CA HIS A 428 8.90 -16.81 -1.16
C HIS A 428 9.20 -18.07 -1.97
N ASN A 429 8.39 -18.37 -2.98
CA ASN A 429 8.68 -19.43 -3.93
C ASN A 429 9.76 -18.93 -4.93
N PRO A 430 10.95 -19.58 -4.99
CA PRO A 430 12.03 -19.16 -5.88
C PRO A 430 11.62 -19.13 -7.35
N ARG A 431 10.72 -20.03 -7.78
CA ARG A 431 10.22 -20.07 -9.17
C ARG A 431 9.57 -18.75 -9.57
N PHE A 432 8.73 -18.18 -8.70
CA PHE A 432 8.02 -16.94 -9.00
C PHE A 432 8.90 -15.71 -8.76
N GLN A 433 9.79 -15.74 -7.76
CA GLN A 433 10.72 -14.64 -7.50
C GLN A 433 11.66 -14.38 -8.69
N LYS A 434 12.03 -15.41 -9.46
CA LYS A 434 12.84 -15.26 -10.70
C LYS A 434 12.21 -14.30 -11.72
N GLY A 435 10.89 -14.14 -11.71
CA GLY A 435 10.20 -13.20 -12.62
C GLY A 435 10.36 -11.72 -12.24
N LEU A 436 10.81 -11.43 -11.01
CA LEU A 436 11.01 -10.07 -10.51
C LEU A 436 12.50 -9.67 -10.61
N VAL A 437 12.91 -9.24 -11.80
CA VAL A 437 14.28 -8.78 -12.08
C VAL A 437 14.54 -7.44 -11.38
N VAL A 438 15.42 -7.43 -10.38
CA VAL A 438 15.63 -6.29 -9.47
C VAL A 438 16.11 -5.06 -10.24
N GLU A 439 17.06 -5.25 -11.15
CA GLU A 439 17.71 -4.20 -11.94
C GLU A 439 16.69 -3.40 -12.76
N ASP A 440 15.75 -4.08 -13.43
CA ASP A 440 14.62 -3.46 -14.15
C ASP A 440 13.65 -2.73 -13.20
N LYS A 441 13.45 -3.25 -11.98
CA LYS A 441 12.48 -2.69 -11.05
C LYS A 441 12.98 -1.44 -10.32
N ILE A 442 14.29 -1.26 -10.17
CA ILE A 442 14.88 -0.07 -9.54
C ILE A 442 14.42 1.19 -10.27
N ASP A 443 14.56 1.20 -11.60
CA ASP A 443 14.18 2.35 -12.44
C ASP A 443 12.68 2.57 -12.42
N LYS A 444 11.89 1.49 -12.43
CA LYS A 444 10.43 1.58 -12.38
C LYS A 444 9.89 2.17 -11.09
N VAL A 445 10.49 1.81 -9.96
CA VAL A 445 10.20 2.39 -8.65
C VAL A 445 10.57 3.88 -8.65
N ALA A 446 11.77 4.21 -9.15
CA ALA A 446 12.25 5.59 -9.13
C ALA A 446 11.41 6.52 -10.02
N HIS A 447 11.15 6.11 -11.27
CA HIS A 447 10.34 6.89 -12.22
C HIS A 447 8.92 7.08 -11.71
N TYR A 448 8.30 6.06 -11.09
CA TYR A 448 6.97 6.20 -10.52
C TYR A 448 6.91 7.28 -9.44
N ALA A 449 7.84 7.26 -8.47
CA ALA A 449 7.89 8.26 -7.41
C ALA A 449 8.08 9.67 -7.97
N GLN A 450 9.04 9.83 -8.88
CA GLN A 450 9.35 11.12 -9.52
C GLN A 450 8.18 11.65 -10.37
N ALA A 451 7.48 10.76 -11.10
CA ALA A 451 6.31 11.13 -11.89
C ALA A 451 5.15 11.58 -11.02
N VAL A 452 4.88 10.90 -9.89
CA VAL A 452 3.86 11.34 -8.94
C VAL A 452 4.19 12.73 -8.40
N ILE A 453 5.43 12.96 -7.93
CA ILE A 453 5.85 14.25 -7.39
C ILE A 453 5.70 15.35 -8.45
N LYS A 454 6.24 15.13 -9.64
CA LYS A 454 6.17 16.08 -10.75
C LYS A 454 4.73 16.41 -11.15
N GLU A 455 3.86 15.42 -11.25
CA GLU A 455 2.46 15.66 -11.64
C GLU A 455 1.63 16.28 -10.51
N VAL A 456 2.01 16.08 -9.24
CA VAL A 456 1.45 16.86 -8.11
C VAL A 456 1.90 18.32 -8.17
N GLU A 457 3.16 18.59 -8.51
CA GLU A 457 3.66 19.95 -8.76
C GLU A 457 2.87 20.61 -9.91
N THR A 458 2.63 19.89 -11.01
CA THR A 458 1.77 20.37 -12.11
C THR A 458 0.36 20.76 -11.63
N ILE A 459 -0.26 19.98 -10.74
CA ILE A 459 -1.57 20.32 -10.16
C ILE A 459 -1.45 21.56 -9.27
N ALA A 460 -0.42 21.64 -8.43
CA ALA A 460 -0.17 22.77 -7.54
C ALA A 460 -0.04 24.10 -8.32
N HIS A 461 0.74 24.08 -9.40
CA HIS A 461 0.90 25.23 -10.29
C HIS A 461 -0.42 25.58 -11.00
N SER A 462 -1.16 24.59 -11.48
CA SER A 462 -2.47 24.80 -12.12
C SER A 462 -3.48 25.48 -11.19
N VAL A 463 -3.47 25.15 -9.89
CA VAL A 463 -4.35 25.81 -8.89
C VAL A 463 -3.80 27.14 -8.36
N GLY A 464 -2.62 27.57 -8.82
CA GLY A 464 -2.06 28.90 -8.54
C GLY A 464 -1.07 29.00 -7.39
N VAL A 465 -0.50 27.89 -6.90
CA VAL A 465 0.51 27.93 -5.83
C VAL A 465 1.88 27.49 -6.34
N ALA A 466 2.97 28.00 -5.73
CA ALA A 466 4.33 27.79 -6.23
C ALA A 466 4.89 26.40 -5.87
N GLU A 467 4.46 25.84 -4.73
CA GLU A 467 4.85 24.49 -4.28
C GLU A 467 3.64 23.68 -3.75
N PRO A 468 3.69 22.33 -3.81
CA PRO A 468 2.55 21.49 -3.42
C PRO A 468 1.99 21.73 -2.03
N ARG A 469 2.86 21.93 -1.02
CA ARG A 469 2.42 22.12 0.38
C ARG A 469 1.76 23.47 0.64
N GLN A 470 1.67 24.36 -0.34
CA GLN A 470 0.84 25.57 -0.29
C GLN A 470 -0.60 25.32 -0.74
N MET A 471 -0.90 24.14 -1.29
CA MET A 471 -2.28 23.77 -1.57
C MET A 471 -3.11 23.67 -0.28
N ARG A 472 -4.41 23.94 -0.38
CA ARG A 472 -5.34 24.13 0.75
C ARG A 472 -6.71 23.69 0.28
N ARG A 473 -7.64 23.46 1.22
CA ARG A 473 -9.02 23.04 0.90
C ARG A 473 -9.72 23.98 -0.09
N ARG A 474 -9.40 25.28 -0.11
CA ARG A 474 -9.95 26.24 -1.09
C ARG A 474 -9.61 25.94 -2.56
N HIS A 475 -8.52 25.22 -2.82
CA HIS A 475 -8.07 24.87 -4.17
C HIS A 475 -8.77 23.61 -4.73
N VAL A 476 -9.66 22.98 -3.96
CA VAL A 476 -10.42 21.81 -4.37
C VAL A 476 -11.90 22.06 -4.19
N ARG A 477 -12.70 21.61 -5.15
CA ARG A 477 -14.15 21.53 -5.07
C ARG A 477 -14.55 20.06 -4.96
N ILE A 478 -15.58 19.78 -4.18
CA ILE A 478 -16.14 18.43 -4.03
C ILE A 478 -17.52 18.41 -4.67
N VAL A 479 -17.73 17.45 -5.55
CA VAL A 479 -19.01 17.23 -6.22
C VAL A 479 -20.06 16.77 -5.21
N GLN A 480 -21.25 17.35 -5.29
CA GLN A 480 -22.39 17.10 -4.41
C GLN A 480 -23.38 16.14 -5.06
N ALA A 481 -24.39 15.71 -4.30
CA ALA A 481 -25.44 14.79 -4.78
C ALA A 481 -26.27 15.34 -5.95
N ASP A 482 -26.40 16.67 -6.05
CA ASP A 482 -27.13 17.37 -7.12
C ASP A 482 -26.30 17.57 -8.40
N GLY A 483 -25.07 17.05 -8.45
CA GLY A 483 -24.15 17.19 -9.58
C GLY A 483 -23.38 18.51 -9.63
N THR A 484 -23.70 19.48 -8.75
CA THR A 484 -22.89 20.69 -8.58
C THR A 484 -21.62 20.37 -7.78
N SER A 485 -20.71 21.33 -7.65
CA SER A 485 -19.54 21.19 -6.76
C SER A 485 -19.40 22.38 -5.84
N VAL A 486 -18.95 22.14 -4.61
CA VAL A 486 -18.75 23.16 -3.57
C VAL A 486 -17.28 23.18 -3.15
N PRO A 487 -16.65 24.37 -2.95
CA PRO A 487 -15.28 24.45 -2.43
C PRO A 487 -15.13 23.66 -1.12
N PHE A 488 -14.07 22.86 -1.01
CA PHE A 488 -13.89 21.95 0.11
C PHE A 488 -13.76 22.70 1.44
N ASN A 489 -13.18 23.90 1.45
CA ASN A 489 -13.12 24.76 2.64
C ASN A 489 -14.49 25.31 3.09
N ARG A 490 -15.53 25.27 2.26
CA ARG A 490 -16.90 25.63 2.68
C ARG A 490 -17.65 24.43 3.26
N ILE A 491 -17.32 23.22 2.81
CA ILE A 491 -17.86 21.98 3.34
C ILE A 491 -17.23 21.67 4.70
N LEU A 492 -15.90 21.79 4.77
CA LEU A 492 -15.10 21.53 5.95
C LEU A 492 -14.03 22.62 6.09
N PRO A 493 -14.37 23.75 6.75
CA PRO A 493 -13.41 24.82 7.01
C PRO A 493 -12.17 24.29 7.73
N SER A 494 -10.99 24.72 7.28
CA SER A 494 -9.76 24.45 8.03
C SER A 494 -9.78 25.25 9.32
N TYR A 495 -9.29 24.66 10.41
CA TYR A 495 -9.01 25.42 11.61
C TYR A 495 -7.79 26.32 11.35
N ASN A 496 -7.98 27.63 11.46
CA ASN A 496 -6.88 28.59 11.58
C ASN A 496 -6.94 29.10 13.03
N PRO A 497 -5.87 28.95 13.83
CA PRO A 497 -5.83 29.60 15.12
C PRO A 497 -6.08 31.10 14.93
N PRO A 498 -6.82 31.77 15.84
CA PRO A 498 -6.87 33.23 15.84
C PRO A 498 -5.43 33.75 15.83
N GLU A 499 -5.12 34.74 14.98
CA GLU A 499 -3.82 35.43 15.08
C GLU A 499 -3.63 35.82 16.55
N ALA A 500 -2.52 35.38 17.15
CA ALA A 500 -2.18 35.78 18.51
C ALA A 500 -2.21 37.31 18.52
N ALA A 501 -3.10 37.90 19.32
CA ALA A 501 -3.13 39.33 19.51
C ALA A 501 -1.75 39.74 20.02
N GLU A 502 -0.99 40.48 19.19
CA GLU A 502 0.30 41.07 19.55
C GLU A 502 0.20 41.98 20.79
#